data_AF-A0A7V9L7B8-F1
#
_entry.id   AF-A0A7V9L7B8-F1
#
_cell.length_a   1.000
_cell.length_b   1.000
_cell.length_c   1.000
_cell.angle_alpha   90.00
_cell.angle_beta   90.00
_cell.angle_gamma   90.00
#
_symmetry.space_group_name_H-M   'P 1'
#
loop_
_entity.id
_entity.type
_entity.pdbx_description
1 polymer ?
#
loop_
_entity_poly.entity_id
_entity_poly.type
_entity_poly.pdbx_seq_one_letter_code
_entity_poly.pdbx_strand_id
1 'polypeptide(L)'
;MIASAIGALACVDKKQEDAKPTPVVMTEPVAVAPPPPPPISPPEPVEPPQAFATKRLAVPAATATVDSIVQQVREVASATAPELGLRRVSASYVRKDGVLDPTYGKLVVELTLPDTPDGIVDDPARPTGAPLPEIKVAEKLRERCPIVTLANKAWSSSDTSCYKTKLVGGPRCSVAAIWAMAIAHGAPDNAIAIVELDVNRGMWSLRITDKVRNVSFNRSYKDDCGAGNGSGSGAPLPPPPNPGPKKNPYDP
;
A
#
# COMPACT_ATOMS: atom_id res chain seq x y z
N MET A 1 -45.21 -15.45 -10.88
CA MET A 1 -46.19 -14.37 -10.63
C MET A 1 -46.52 -14.37 -9.16
N ILE A 2 -45.91 -13.49 -8.36
CA ILE A 2 -46.29 -13.27 -6.95
C ILE A 2 -46.36 -11.75 -6.76
N ALA A 3 -47.48 -11.34 -6.19
CA ALA A 3 -48.02 -9.99 -6.17
C ALA A 3 -47.46 -9.09 -5.06
N SER A 4 -47.67 -7.80 -5.28
CA SER A 4 -47.41 -6.61 -4.47
C SER A 4 -47.79 -6.68 -2.99
N ALA A 5 -47.08 -5.90 -2.17
CA ALA A 5 -47.67 -5.17 -1.04
C ALA A 5 -46.89 -3.86 -0.78
N ILE A 6 -47.56 -2.74 -1.03
CA ILE A 6 -47.12 -1.37 -0.71
C ILE A 6 -47.66 -1.04 0.67
N GLY A 7 -46.78 -0.73 1.63
CA GLY A 7 -47.14 -0.28 2.97
C GLY A 7 -46.92 1.22 3.12
N ALA A 8 -48.00 1.98 3.24
CA ALA A 8 -48.00 3.42 3.53
C ALA A 8 -47.75 3.68 5.03
N LEU A 9 -46.87 4.63 5.34
CA LEU A 9 -46.64 5.12 6.70
C LEU A 9 -47.32 6.48 6.87
N ALA A 10 -48.19 6.55 7.86
CA ALA A 10 -49.03 7.69 8.21
C ALA A 10 -48.23 8.79 8.93
N CYS A 11 -48.50 10.04 8.56
CA CYS A 11 -48.08 11.23 9.29
C CYS A 11 -48.87 11.35 10.60
N VAL A 12 -48.18 11.51 11.73
CA VAL A 12 -48.79 11.84 13.02
C VAL A 12 -48.70 13.34 13.24
N ASP A 13 -49.85 14.00 13.14
CA ASP A 13 -50.11 15.38 13.54
C ASP A 13 -50.00 15.51 15.07
N LYS A 14 -49.10 16.38 15.56
CA LYS A 14 -48.98 16.69 16.99
C LYS A 14 -49.42 18.13 17.22
N LYS A 15 -50.65 18.25 17.72
CA LYS A 15 -51.32 19.47 18.17
C LYS A 15 -50.50 20.12 19.29
N GLN A 16 -50.09 21.37 19.09
CA GLN A 16 -49.40 22.19 20.08
C GLN A 16 -50.41 23.19 20.64
N GLU A 17 -50.71 23.11 21.95
CA GLU A 17 -51.61 24.02 22.65
C GLU A 17 -50.88 25.33 23.02
N ASP A 18 -51.48 26.46 22.63
CA ASP A 18 -51.05 27.81 22.95
C ASP A 18 -51.27 28.14 24.43
N ALA A 19 -50.16 28.27 25.19
CA ALA A 19 -50.17 28.83 26.53
C ALA A 19 -49.90 30.35 26.46
N LYS A 20 -50.85 31.13 26.98
CA LYS A 20 -50.83 32.61 27.04
C LYS A 20 -49.71 33.09 27.99
N PRO A 21 -48.75 33.92 27.53
CA PRO A 21 -47.65 34.37 28.38
C PRO A 21 -48.11 35.44 29.38
N THR A 22 -47.68 35.27 30.64
CA THR A 22 -47.83 36.26 31.72
C THR A 22 -46.74 37.33 31.59
N PRO A 23 -47.05 38.64 31.73
CA PRO A 23 -46.03 39.69 31.65
C PRO A 23 -45.18 39.67 32.92
N VAL A 24 -43.91 39.28 32.77
CA VAL A 24 -42.87 39.42 33.81
C VAL A 24 -42.27 40.81 33.68
N VAL A 25 -42.41 41.63 34.72
CA VAL A 25 -41.74 42.93 34.84
C VAL A 25 -40.24 42.66 35.02
N MET A 26 -39.48 42.77 33.93
CA MET A 26 -38.03 42.65 33.95
C MET A 26 -37.44 43.93 34.51
N THR A 27 -36.91 43.86 35.73
CA THR A 27 -35.99 44.86 36.25
C THR A 27 -34.65 44.65 35.56
N GLU A 28 -34.20 45.63 34.78
CA GLU A 28 -32.94 45.58 34.02
C GLU A 28 -31.75 45.43 34.98
N PRO A 29 -31.03 44.30 34.99
CA PRO A 29 -29.76 44.23 35.69
C PRO A 29 -28.74 45.04 34.88
N VAL A 30 -28.08 46.00 35.52
CA VAL A 30 -26.95 46.74 34.93
C VAL A 30 -25.90 45.71 34.52
N ALA A 31 -25.77 45.49 33.21
CA ALA A 31 -24.88 44.51 32.63
C ALA A 31 -23.43 44.93 32.90
N VAL A 32 -22.80 44.29 33.89
CA VAL A 32 -21.36 44.33 34.05
C VAL A 32 -20.78 43.58 32.85
N ALA A 33 -20.05 44.29 32.00
CA ALA A 33 -19.41 43.70 30.83
C ALA A 33 -18.53 42.50 31.28
N PRO A 34 -18.71 41.32 30.68
CA PRO A 34 -17.87 40.18 31.01
C PRO A 34 -16.40 40.53 30.72
N PRO A 35 -15.46 40.06 31.56
CA PRO A 35 -14.04 40.26 31.29
C PRO A 35 -13.70 39.68 29.91
N PRO A 36 -12.80 40.33 29.15
CA PRO A 36 -12.39 39.83 27.84
C PRO A 36 -11.88 38.38 27.98
N PRO A 37 -12.22 37.48 27.05
CA PRO A 37 -11.71 36.12 27.08
C PRO A 37 -10.18 36.15 27.10
N PRO A 38 -9.52 35.23 27.82
CA PRO A 38 -8.07 35.14 27.80
C PRO A 38 -7.59 35.00 26.35
N PRO A 39 -6.45 35.61 25.98
CA PRO A 39 -5.90 35.48 24.64
C PRO A 39 -5.76 34.00 24.29
N ILE A 40 -6.45 33.57 23.23
CA ILE A 40 -6.36 32.19 22.72
C ILE A 40 -4.90 31.99 22.33
N SER A 41 -4.18 31.15 23.07
CA SER A 41 -2.84 30.75 22.68
C SER A 41 -2.90 30.17 21.26
N PRO A 42 -1.99 30.57 20.35
CA PRO A 42 -1.90 29.94 19.05
C PRO A 42 -1.88 28.41 19.23
N PRO A 43 -2.63 27.64 18.44
CA PRO A 43 -2.59 26.19 18.53
C PRO A 43 -1.12 25.76 18.41
N GLU A 44 -0.64 24.93 19.34
CA GLU A 44 0.68 24.34 19.24
C GLU A 44 0.84 23.73 17.83
N PRO A 45 1.99 23.95 17.15
CA PRO A 45 2.26 23.30 15.88
C PRO A 45 2.09 21.80 16.08
N VAL A 46 1.06 21.22 15.47
CA VAL A 46 0.85 19.78 15.47
C VAL A 46 2.08 19.18 14.80
N GLU A 47 2.93 18.53 15.58
CA GLU A 47 4.12 17.85 15.08
C GLU A 47 3.66 16.89 13.99
N PRO A 48 4.19 16.98 12.76
CA PRO A 48 3.72 16.15 11.66
C PRO A 48 3.81 14.67 12.09
N PRO A 49 2.81 13.84 11.73
CA PRO A 49 2.80 12.42 12.09
C PRO A 49 4.16 11.82 11.76
N GLN A 50 4.78 11.20 12.76
CA GLN A 50 6.18 10.80 12.72
C GLN A 50 6.44 10.00 11.44
N ALA A 51 7.24 10.57 10.53
CA ALA A 51 7.75 9.85 9.38
C ALA A 51 8.33 8.52 9.88
N PHE A 52 7.95 7.41 9.24
CA PHE A 52 8.50 6.08 9.56
C PHE A 52 10.01 6.20 9.79
N ALA A 53 10.49 5.65 10.91
CA ALA A 53 11.82 5.94 11.43
C ALA A 53 12.92 5.33 10.54
N THR A 54 13.14 5.90 9.35
CA THR A 54 14.21 5.58 8.40
C THR A 54 15.59 5.70 9.04
N LYS A 55 15.70 6.50 10.12
CA LYS A 55 16.88 6.54 11.00
C LYS A 55 17.30 5.18 11.56
N ARG A 56 16.39 4.19 11.63
CA ARG A 56 16.68 2.82 12.09
C ARG A 56 17.17 1.90 10.96
N LEU A 57 17.03 2.29 9.70
CA LEU A 57 17.51 1.51 8.58
C LEU A 57 18.98 1.83 8.32
N ALA A 58 19.85 0.82 8.42
CA ALA A 58 21.23 0.98 8.00
C ALA A 58 21.28 1.15 6.47
N VAL A 59 22.21 1.97 5.97
CA VAL A 59 22.48 2.01 4.53
C VAL A 59 23.09 0.67 4.14
N PRO A 60 22.48 -0.08 3.21
CA PRO A 60 22.99 -1.40 2.86
C PRO A 60 24.34 -1.32 2.15
N ALA A 61 25.14 -2.36 2.32
CA ALA A 61 26.39 -2.51 1.57
C ALA A 61 26.12 -2.56 0.06
N ALA A 62 27.09 -2.17 -0.76
CA ALA A 62 26.94 -2.17 -2.23
C ALA A 62 26.72 -3.57 -2.84
N THR A 63 26.96 -4.62 -2.07
CA THR A 63 26.75 -6.02 -2.44
C THR A 63 25.46 -6.62 -1.86
N ALA A 64 24.68 -5.84 -1.11
CA ALA A 64 23.43 -6.32 -0.53
C ALA A 64 22.40 -6.63 -1.63
N THR A 65 21.76 -7.78 -1.53
CA THR A 65 20.68 -8.18 -2.45
C THR A 65 19.39 -7.46 -2.08
N VAL A 66 18.52 -7.24 -3.07
CA VAL A 66 17.17 -6.66 -2.85
C VAL A 66 16.43 -7.43 -1.75
N ASP A 67 16.51 -8.76 -1.75
CA ASP A 67 15.86 -9.61 -0.76
C ASP A 67 16.34 -9.32 0.67
N SER A 68 17.66 -9.18 0.87
CA SER A 68 18.24 -8.83 2.19
C SER A 68 17.79 -7.45 2.67
N ILE A 69 17.67 -6.48 1.76
CA ILE A 69 17.23 -5.12 2.06
C ILE A 69 15.73 -5.13 2.42
N VAL A 70 14.90 -5.84 1.67
CA VAL A 70 13.47 -5.99 1.96
C VAL A 70 13.25 -6.67 3.31
N GLN A 71 14.03 -7.70 3.62
CA GLN A 71 13.98 -8.38 4.91
C GLN A 71 14.32 -7.43 6.07
N GLN A 72 15.36 -6.60 5.93
CA GLN A 72 15.69 -5.57 6.92
C GLN A 72 14.56 -4.55 7.11
N VAL A 73 13.92 -4.09 6.03
CA VAL A 73 12.78 -3.18 6.12
C VAL A 73 11.61 -3.81 6.87
N ARG A 74 11.32 -5.10 6.62
CA ARG A 74 10.28 -5.85 7.34
C ARG A 74 10.59 -5.98 8.82
N GLU A 75 11.82 -6.29 9.18
CA GLU A 75 12.24 -6.40 10.58
C GLU A 75 12.05 -5.08 11.32
N VAL A 76 12.51 -3.97 10.75
CA VAL A 76 12.31 -2.63 11.33
C VAL A 76 10.82 -2.26 11.41
N ALA A 77 10.04 -2.59 10.38
CA ALA A 77 8.60 -2.36 10.37
C ALA A 77 7.92 -3.14 11.49
N SER A 78 8.19 -4.44 11.61
CA SER A 78 7.60 -5.30 12.65
C SER A 78 7.97 -4.87 14.08
N ALA A 79 9.16 -4.31 14.27
CA ALA A 79 9.60 -3.78 15.57
C ALA A 79 8.98 -2.40 15.90
N THR A 80 8.54 -1.65 14.89
CA THR A 80 7.99 -0.29 15.06
C THR A 80 6.47 -0.30 15.12
N ALA A 81 5.83 -1.10 14.26
CA ALA A 81 4.39 -1.27 14.13
C ALA A 81 4.12 -2.72 13.66
N PRO A 82 3.92 -3.67 14.58
CA PRO A 82 3.75 -5.11 14.28
C PRO A 82 2.61 -5.41 13.31
N GLU A 83 1.62 -4.53 13.22
CA GLU A 83 0.50 -4.61 12.30
C GLU A 83 0.88 -4.32 10.84
N LEU A 84 2.03 -3.71 10.56
CA LEU A 84 2.44 -3.43 9.18
C LEU A 84 2.87 -4.70 8.45
N GLY A 85 2.18 -4.99 7.36
CA GLY A 85 2.54 -6.00 6.36
C GLY A 85 3.21 -5.39 5.13
N LEU A 86 3.80 -6.26 4.30
CA LEU A 86 4.36 -5.87 3.01
C LEU A 86 3.25 -5.78 1.96
N ARG A 87 3.23 -4.68 1.20
CA ARG A 87 2.27 -4.48 0.10
C ARG A 87 2.89 -4.44 -1.28
N ARG A 88 4.05 -3.82 -1.43
CA ARG A 88 4.72 -3.76 -2.74
C ARG A 88 6.21 -3.71 -2.56
N VAL A 89 6.90 -4.44 -3.42
CA VAL A 89 8.34 -4.31 -3.63
C VAL A 89 8.53 -3.92 -5.08
N SER A 90 9.14 -2.78 -5.34
CA SER A 90 9.51 -2.34 -6.68
C SER A 90 10.99 -2.00 -6.67
N ALA A 91 11.79 -2.80 -7.36
CA ALA A 91 13.22 -2.65 -7.46
C ALA A 91 13.59 -2.34 -8.91
N SER A 92 14.08 -1.14 -9.17
CA SER A 92 14.51 -0.67 -10.48
C SER A 92 16.02 -0.80 -10.63
N TYR A 93 16.45 -1.23 -11.81
CA TYR A 93 17.86 -1.42 -12.20
C TYR A 93 18.55 -2.46 -11.31
N VAL A 94 17.94 -3.64 -11.22
CA VAL A 94 18.48 -4.79 -10.50
C VAL A 94 19.30 -5.64 -11.46
N ARG A 95 20.47 -6.10 -11.02
CA ARG A 95 21.33 -7.05 -11.76
C ARG A 95 20.86 -8.49 -11.54
N LYS A 96 21.35 -9.42 -12.37
CA LYS A 96 20.95 -10.84 -12.32
C LYS A 96 21.20 -11.56 -10.99
N ASP A 97 22.17 -11.08 -10.22
CA ASP A 97 22.53 -11.57 -8.88
C ASP A 97 21.56 -11.07 -7.80
N GLY A 98 20.55 -10.27 -8.17
CA GLY A 98 19.61 -9.65 -7.25
C GLY A 98 20.17 -8.41 -6.54
N VAL A 99 21.35 -7.91 -6.92
CA VAL A 99 21.95 -6.70 -6.35
C VAL A 99 21.46 -5.47 -7.09
N LEU A 100 21.09 -4.42 -6.35
CA LEU A 100 20.75 -3.12 -6.94
C LEU A 100 21.98 -2.51 -7.61
N ASP A 101 21.79 -1.91 -8.79
CA ASP A 101 22.83 -1.12 -9.41
C ASP A 101 23.24 0.05 -8.49
N PRO A 102 24.53 0.27 -8.22
CA PRO A 102 24.96 1.29 -7.25
C PRO A 102 24.76 2.73 -7.74
N THR A 103 24.58 2.94 -9.04
CA THR A 103 24.45 4.26 -9.67
C THR A 103 23.00 4.60 -9.95
N TYR A 104 22.24 3.64 -10.49
CA TYR A 104 20.87 3.86 -10.95
C TYR A 104 19.83 3.14 -10.09
N GLY A 105 20.25 2.19 -9.25
CA GLY A 105 19.36 1.35 -8.46
C GLY A 105 18.42 2.14 -7.57
N LYS A 106 17.16 1.74 -7.58
CA LYS A 106 16.11 2.28 -6.71
C LYS A 106 15.26 1.15 -6.17
N LEU A 107 15.06 1.11 -4.86
CA LEU A 107 14.13 0.20 -4.21
C LEU A 107 13.01 1.00 -3.54
N VAL A 108 11.77 0.60 -3.79
CA VAL A 108 10.57 1.12 -3.14
C VAL A 108 9.88 -0.04 -2.43
N VAL A 109 9.69 0.10 -1.13
CA VAL A 109 8.95 -0.84 -0.30
C VAL A 109 7.72 -0.11 0.24
N GLU A 110 6.54 -0.51 -0.20
CA GLU A 110 5.28 -0.02 0.33
C GLU A 110 4.79 -1.00 1.39
N LEU A 111 4.53 -0.48 2.59
CA LEU A 111 3.95 -1.23 3.70
C LEU A 111 2.44 -1.01 3.75
N THR A 112 1.69 -1.89 4.41
CA THR A 112 0.25 -1.70 4.59
C THR A 112 -0.29 -2.32 5.88
N LEU A 113 -1.46 -1.85 6.33
CA LEU A 113 -2.21 -2.46 7.43
C LEU A 113 -2.99 -3.70 6.95
N PRO A 114 -3.28 -4.68 7.83
CA PRO A 114 -4.11 -5.83 7.48
C PRO A 114 -5.52 -5.41 7.06
N ASP A 115 -6.14 -6.21 6.19
CA ASP A 115 -7.52 -6.04 5.71
C ASP A 115 -8.54 -5.94 6.85
N THR A 116 -8.23 -6.49 8.01
CA THR A 116 -9.10 -6.51 9.18
C THR A 116 -8.22 -6.43 10.42
N PRO A 117 -8.54 -5.59 11.43
CA PRO A 117 -7.97 -5.81 12.74
C PRO A 117 -8.39 -7.22 13.17
N ASP A 118 -7.42 -8.10 13.32
CA ASP A 118 -7.60 -9.39 13.97
C ASP A 118 -8.22 -9.10 15.35
N GLY A 119 -9.53 -9.27 15.49
CA GLY A 119 -10.22 -8.88 16.73
C GLY A 119 -11.57 -8.19 16.61
N ILE A 120 -12.15 -7.98 15.42
CA ILE A 120 -13.62 -7.82 15.35
C ILE A 120 -14.22 -9.22 15.56
N VAL A 121 -14.11 -9.71 16.79
CA VAL A 121 -14.87 -10.87 17.25
C VAL A 121 -16.31 -10.41 17.29
N ASP A 122 -17.16 -11.03 16.47
CA ASP A 122 -18.59 -10.78 16.52
C ASP A 122 -19.07 -11.13 17.94
N ASP A 123 -19.69 -10.18 18.63
CA ASP A 123 -20.26 -10.46 19.94
C ASP A 123 -21.33 -11.55 19.74
N PRO A 124 -21.19 -12.74 20.35
CA PRO A 124 -22.16 -13.82 20.17
C PRO A 124 -23.56 -13.45 20.66
N ALA A 125 -23.71 -12.40 21.48
CA ALA A 125 -24.99 -11.85 21.88
C ALA A 125 -25.57 -10.85 20.86
N ARG A 126 -24.81 -10.46 19.82
CA ARG A 126 -25.31 -9.54 18.79
C ARG A 126 -26.36 -10.22 17.92
N PRO A 127 -27.58 -9.67 17.79
CA PRO A 127 -28.60 -10.23 16.91
C PRO A 127 -28.13 -10.26 15.45
N THR A 128 -28.46 -11.34 14.74
CA THR A 128 -28.23 -11.44 13.29
C THR A 128 -28.89 -10.25 12.57
N GLY A 129 -28.11 -9.49 11.82
CA GLY A 129 -28.58 -8.29 11.10
C GLY A 129 -28.48 -6.98 11.87
N ALA A 130 -28.09 -6.99 13.15
CA ALA A 130 -27.75 -5.76 13.86
C ALA A 130 -26.50 -5.11 13.23
N PRO A 131 -26.48 -3.77 13.05
CA PRO A 131 -25.34 -3.09 12.48
C PRO A 131 -24.10 -3.35 13.34
N LEU A 132 -22.95 -3.52 12.66
CA LEU A 132 -21.66 -3.56 13.35
C LEU A 132 -21.51 -2.26 14.17
N PRO A 133 -20.99 -2.31 15.41
CA PRO A 133 -20.69 -1.09 16.15
C PRO A 133 -19.78 -0.23 15.28
N GLU A 134 -20.10 1.05 15.13
CA GLU A 134 -19.23 2.01 14.46
C GLU A 134 -17.90 2.04 15.23
N ILE A 135 -16.92 1.32 14.69
CA ILE A 135 -15.60 1.31 15.27
C ILE A 135 -14.99 2.68 14.94
N LYS A 136 -15.12 3.65 15.87
CA LYS A 136 -14.46 4.97 15.82
C LYS A 136 -12.92 4.89 15.72
N VAL A 137 -12.35 3.68 15.71
CA VAL A 137 -10.94 3.38 15.44
C VAL A 137 -10.57 3.69 13.98
N ALA A 138 -11.50 3.57 13.02
CA ALA A 138 -11.21 3.77 11.60
C ALA A 138 -10.93 5.22 11.17
N GLU A 139 -11.34 6.22 11.96
CA GLU A 139 -11.09 7.63 11.61
C GLU A 139 -9.77 8.18 12.15
N LYS A 140 -9.24 7.61 13.24
CA LYS A 140 -7.91 7.93 13.78
C LYS A 140 -6.79 7.13 13.13
N LEU A 141 -7.07 5.91 12.70
CA LEU A 141 -6.23 5.14 11.80
C LEU A 141 -6.52 5.50 10.34
N ARG A 142 -6.69 6.79 10.00
CA ARG A 142 -6.58 7.28 8.62
C ARG A 142 -5.14 7.10 8.13
N GLU A 143 -4.79 5.83 7.94
CA GLU A 143 -4.41 5.20 6.70
C GLU A 143 -3.19 5.83 6.04
N ARG A 144 -2.20 6.27 6.81
CA ARG A 144 -0.90 6.65 6.25
C ARG A 144 0.06 5.49 6.38
N CYS A 145 0.21 4.80 5.26
CA CYS A 145 1.10 3.68 5.14
C CYS A 145 2.45 4.15 4.61
N PRO A 146 3.55 3.81 5.29
CA PRO A 146 4.85 4.30 4.91
C PRO A 146 5.31 3.64 3.61
N ILE A 147 5.81 4.49 2.71
CA ILE A 147 6.61 4.12 1.55
C ILE A 147 8.05 4.41 1.92
N VAL A 148 8.86 3.37 2.00
CA VAL A 148 10.29 3.48 2.23
C VAL A 148 11.00 3.37 0.89
N THR A 149 11.84 4.34 0.56
CA THR A 149 12.61 4.37 -0.69
C THR A 149 14.11 4.38 -0.39
N LEU A 150 14.85 3.49 -1.03
CA LEU A 150 16.31 3.54 -1.11
C LEU A 150 16.70 3.99 -2.53
N ALA A 151 17.38 5.12 -2.63
CA ALA A 151 17.95 5.63 -3.88
C ALA A 151 19.22 6.40 -3.58
N ASN A 152 20.21 6.34 -4.48
CA ASN A 152 21.49 7.03 -4.31
C ASN A 152 22.14 6.77 -2.92
N LYS A 153 22.03 5.52 -2.42
CA LYS A 153 22.54 5.08 -1.11
C LYS A 153 21.93 5.83 0.10
N ALA A 154 20.78 6.47 -0.07
CA ALA A 154 20.08 7.17 0.99
C ALA A 154 18.64 6.64 1.12
N TRP A 155 18.21 6.48 2.37
CA TRP A 155 16.83 6.17 2.71
C TRP A 155 15.99 7.46 2.73
N SER A 156 14.79 7.38 2.19
CA SER A 156 13.73 8.37 2.38
C SER A 156 12.42 7.67 2.70
N SER A 157 11.52 8.39 3.36
CA SER A 157 10.17 7.93 3.66
C SER A 157 9.15 8.97 3.27
N SER A 158 8.03 8.50 2.74
CA SER A 158 6.81 9.27 2.53
C SER A 158 5.62 8.43 2.96
N ASP A 159 4.46 9.05 3.11
CA ASP A 159 3.23 8.33 3.43
C ASP A 159 2.31 8.25 2.20
N THR A 160 1.55 7.16 2.09
CA THR A 160 0.46 7.00 1.13
C THR A 160 -0.80 6.49 1.83
N SER A 161 -1.95 6.48 1.14
CA SER A 161 -3.14 5.83 1.69
C SER A 161 -2.87 4.34 1.91
N CYS A 162 -3.22 3.80 3.07
CA CYS A 162 -3.19 2.37 3.34
C CYS A 162 -4.23 1.66 2.47
N TYR A 163 -3.87 0.49 1.92
CA TYR A 163 -4.78 -0.34 1.15
C TYR A 163 -4.93 -1.68 1.84
N LYS A 164 -6.12 -2.26 1.77
CA LYS A 164 -6.49 -3.35 2.67
C LYS A 164 -5.62 -4.62 2.48
N THR A 165 -5.17 -4.91 1.26
CA THR A 165 -4.48 -6.17 0.96
C THR A 165 -3.01 -6.23 1.41
N LYS A 166 -2.67 -7.15 2.32
CA LYS A 166 -1.28 -7.49 2.70
C LYS A 166 -0.82 -8.82 2.12
N LEU A 167 0.48 -8.96 1.84
CA LEU A 167 1.08 -10.28 1.57
C LEU A 167 1.32 -11.03 2.87
N VAL A 168 0.56 -12.10 3.11
CA VAL A 168 0.78 -12.99 4.27
C VAL A 168 2.04 -13.81 4.01
N GLY A 169 3.03 -13.72 4.92
CA GLY A 169 4.30 -14.46 4.83
C GLY A 169 5.44 -13.73 4.10
N GLY A 170 5.15 -12.68 3.34
CA GLY A 170 6.15 -12.00 2.49
C GLY A 170 6.41 -12.75 1.18
N PRO A 171 7.36 -12.27 0.35
CA PRO A 171 7.62 -12.86 -0.96
C PRO A 171 8.19 -14.27 -0.82
N ARG A 172 7.69 -15.21 -1.63
CA ARG A 172 8.13 -16.62 -1.62
C ARG A 172 9.30 -16.85 -2.56
N CYS A 173 9.39 -16.08 -3.63
CA CYS A 173 10.51 -16.05 -4.55
C CYS A 173 11.46 -14.91 -4.20
N SER A 174 12.77 -15.18 -4.34
CA SER A 174 13.78 -14.12 -4.34
C SER A 174 13.86 -13.43 -5.70
N VAL A 175 14.33 -12.19 -5.72
CA VAL A 175 14.54 -11.46 -6.99
C VAL A 175 15.54 -12.19 -7.90
N ALA A 176 16.56 -12.83 -7.32
CA ALA A 176 17.51 -13.66 -8.06
C ALA A 176 16.84 -14.88 -8.73
N ALA A 177 15.88 -15.52 -8.06
CA ALA A 177 15.12 -16.63 -8.65
C ALA A 177 14.23 -16.16 -9.81
N ILE A 178 13.59 -15.00 -9.68
CA ILE A 178 12.83 -14.38 -10.78
C ILE A 178 13.74 -14.09 -11.99
N TRP A 179 14.94 -13.58 -11.74
CA TRP A 179 15.95 -13.36 -12.77
C TRP A 179 16.37 -14.64 -13.49
N ALA A 180 16.64 -15.72 -12.75
CA ALA A 180 16.99 -17.01 -13.34
C ALA A 180 15.90 -17.54 -14.27
N MET A 181 14.62 -17.43 -13.86
CA MET A 181 13.48 -17.79 -14.71
C MET A 181 13.36 -16.87 -15.94
N ALA A 182 13.70 -15.58 -15.81
CA ALA A 182 13.70 -14.67 -16.94
C ALA A 182 14.78 -14.99 -17.98
N ILE A 183 15.99 -15.31 -17.54
CA ILE A 183 17.07 -15.74 -18.44
C ILE A 183 16.68 -17.02 -19.17
N ALA A 184 16.07 -17.99 -18.48
CA ALA A 184 15.54 -19.21 -19.10
C ALA A 184 14.46 -18.92 -20.16
N HIS A 185 13.78 -17.77 -20.08
CA HIS A 185 12.79 -17.30 -21.06
C HIS A 185 13.37 -16.31 -22.11
N GLY A 186 14.70 -16.20 -22.20
CA GLY A 186 15.38 -15.38 -23.21
C GLY A 186 15.68 -13.95 -22.79
N ALA A 187 15.61 -13.61 -21.50
CA ALA A 187 16.12 -12.33 -21.03
C ALA A 187 17.66 -12.27 -21.19
N PRO A 188 18.21 -11.13 -21.63
CA PRO A 188 19.65 -10.95 -21.73
C PRO A 188 20.33 -10.98 -20.35
N ASP A 189 21.35 -11.82 -20.19
CA ASP A 189 22.07 -12.06 -18.94
C ASP A 189 22.82 -10.82 -18.40
N ASN A 190 23.24 -9.92 -19.29
CA ASN A 190 23.97 -8.70 -18.93
C ASN A 190 23.07 -7.46 -18.79
N ALA A 191 21.75 -7.62 -18.79
CA ALA A 191 20.83 -6.50 -18.64
C ALA A 191 20.55 -6.15 -17.18
N ILE A 192 19.97 -4.96 -17.01
CA ILE A 192 19.38 -4.49 -15.76
C ILE A 192 17.87 -4.44 -15.95
N ALA A 193 17.12 -4.84 -14.93
CA ALA A 193 15.68 -4.95 -15.00
C ALA A 193 14.99 -4.10 -13.94
N ILE A 194 13.72 -3.79 -14.20
CA ILE A 194 12.76 -3.36 -13.20
C ILE A 194 11.99 -4.61 -12.78
N VAL A 195 12.04 -4.94 -11.50
CA VAL A 195 11.39 -6.11 -10.90
C VAL A 195 10.37 -5.62 -9.88
N GLU A 196 9.11 -6.00 -10.05
CA GLU A 196 8.01 -5.54 -9.19
C GLU A 196 7.19 -6.74 -8.71
N LEU A 197 6.91 -6.79 -7.40
CA LEU A 197 5.96 -7.73 -6.82
C LEU A 197 4.61 -7.03 -6.64
N ASP A 198 3.59 -7.54 -7.33
CA ASP A 198 2.19 -7.23 -7.05
C ASP A 198 1.63 -8.28 -6.10
N VAL A 199 1.51 -7.89 -4.82
CA VAL A 199 1.03 -8.78 -3.76
C VAL A 199 -0.44 -9.18 -3.93
N ASN A 200 -1.26 -8.33 -4.58
CA ASN A 200 -2.67 -8.65 -4.78
C ASN A 200 -2.83 -9.83 -5.73
N ARG A 201 -1.89 -9.97 -6.66
CA ARG A 201 -1.89 -11.03 -7.67
C ARG A 201 -0.95 -12.18 -7.30
N GLY A 202 -0.10 -12.00 -6.28
CA GLY A 202 1.00 -12.91 -6.00
C GLY A 202 1.90 -13.10 -7.23
N MET A 203 2.14 -12.02 -7.98
CA MET A 203 2.91 -12.07 -9.23
C MET A 203 4.05 -11.08 -9.24
N TRP A 204 5.21 -11.57 -9.65
CA TRP A 204 6.35 -10.77 -10.06
C TRP A 204 6.19 -10.31 -11.50
N SER A 205 6.63 -9.10 -11.78
CA SER A 205 6.79 -8.53 -13.12
C SER A 205 8.25 -8.15 -13.31
N LEU A 206 8.89 -8.67 -14.35
CA LEU A 206 10.26 -8.34 -14.73
C LEU A 206 10.26 -7.67 -16.10
N ARG A 207 10.80 -6.45 -16.15
CA ARG A 207 10.86 -5.61 -17.36
C ARG A 207 12.27 -5.14 -17.63
N ILE A 208 12.72 -5.30 -18.88
CA ILE A 208 13.97 -4.75 -19.41
C ILE A 208 13.57 -3.86 -20.58
N THR A 209 14.10 -2.64 -20.61
CA THR A 209 13.90 -1.71 -21.73
C THR A 209 15.20 -0.99 -22.01
N ASP A 210 15.75 -1.21 -23.19
CA ASP A 210 16.90 -0.48 -23.70
C ASP A 210 16.57 0.03 -25.10
N LYS A 211 16.27 1.33 -25.18
CA LYS A 211 15.91 1.98 -26.43
C LYS A 211 17.09 2.07 -27.39
N VAL A 212 18.31 2.24 -26.89
CA VAL A 212 19.52 2.43 -27.71
C VAL A 212 19.89 1.13 -28.41
N ARG A 213 19.79 0.00 -27.70
CA ARG A 213 20.07 -1.33 -28.24
C ARG A 213 18.84 -2.02 -28.85
N ASN A 214 17.69 -1.35 -28.88
CA ASN A 214 16.40 -1.89 -29.31
C ASN A 214 16.05 -3.24 -28.63
N VAL A 215 16.27 -3.32 -27.31
CA VAL A 215 15.96 -4.51 -26.51
C VAL A 215 14.74 -4.23 -25.63
N SER A 216 13.76 -5.12 -25.67
CA SER A 216 12.60 -5.09 -24.79
C SER A 216 12.29 -6.50 -24.32
N PHE A 217 12.14 -6.68 -23.01
CA PHE A 217 11.69 -7.93 -22.40
C PHE A 217 10.67 -7.59 -21.31
N ASN A 218 9.55 -8.29 -21.29
CA ASN A 218 8.53 -8.11 -20.27
C ASN A 218 7.84 -9.46 -20.01
N ARG A 219 7.92 -9.95 -18.77
CA ARG A 219 7.28 -11.18 -18.34
C ARG A 219 6.79 -11.07 -16.90
N SER A 220 5.79 -11.87 -16.59
CA SER A 220 5.30 -12.03 -15.22
C SER A 220 5.48 -13.48 -14.75
N TYR A 221 5.74 -13.65 -13.47
CA TYR A 221 6.01 -14.92 -12.81
C TYR A 221 5.16 -15.02 -11.55
N LYS A 222 4.65 -16.21 -11.23
CA LYS A 222 3.99 -16.42 -9.94
C LYS A 222 5.02 -16.39 -8.82
N ASP A 223 4.61 -15.91 -7.65
CA ASP A 223 5.42 -15.94 -6.43
C ASP A 223 5.29 -17.31 -5.73
N ASP A 224 5.66 -18.41 -6.41
CA ASP A 224 5.43 -19.79 -5.95
C ASP A 224 6.71 -20.64 -5.83
N CYS A 225 7.86 -20.01 -5.55
CA CYS A 225 9.17 -20.66 -5.45
C CYS A 225 9.37 -21.65 -4.28
N GLY A 226 8.32 -22.14 -3.60
CA GLY A 226 8.41 -23.16 -2.55
C GLY A 226 7.28 -24.19 -2.67
N ALA A 227 7.47 -25.50 -2.50
CA ALA A 227 8.44 -26.19 -1.63
C ALA A 227 8.93 -27.55 -2.20
N GLY A 228 9.03 -27.70 -3.51
CA GLY A 228 9.52 -28.96 -4.09
C GLY A 228 10.04 -28.79 -5.50
N ASN A 229 11.31 -29.12 -5.67
CA ASN A 229 11.97 -29.61 -6.88
C ASN A 229 11.60 -28.99 -8.23
N GLY A 230 12.61 -28.42 -8.88
CA GLY A 230 12.63 -28.17 -10.31
C GLY A 230 12.03 -29.32 -11.11
N SER A 231 10.82 -29.11 -11.63
CA SER A 231 10.25 -29.81 -12.78
C SER A 231 8.97 -29.11 -13.22
N GLY A 232 9.07 -27.78 -13.38
CA GLY A 232 8.18 -27.08 -14.29
C GLY A 232 8.58 -27.40 -15.72
N SER A 233 8.35 -28.63 -16.18
CA SER A 233 8.48 -29.06 -17.58
C SER A 233 7.37 -28.47 -18.45
N GLY A 234 6.98 -27.22 -18.18
CA GLY A 234 6.35 -26.39 -19.20
C GLY A 234 7.49 -25.91 -20.07
N ALA A 235 7.76 -26.61 -21.17
CA ALA A 235 8.70 -26.12 -22.18
C ALA A 235 8.36 -24.65 -22.43
N PRO A 236 9.36 -23.74 -22.40
CA PRO A 236 9.13 -22.33 -22.67
C PRO A 236 8.30 -22.23 -23.94
N LEU A 237 7.14 -21.59 -23.86
CA LEU A 237 6.44 -21.22 -25.09
C LEU A 237 7.47 -20.49 -25.94
N PRO A 238 7.65 -20.88 -27.23
CA PRO A 238 8.63 -20.26 -28.08
C PRO A 238 8.45 -18.75 -27.98
N PRO A 239 9.56 -17.98 -27.89
CA PRO A 239 9.44 -16.53 -27.83
C PRO A 239 8.53 -16.08 -28.97
N PRO A 240 7.61 -15.12 -28.74
CA PRO A 240 6.84 -14.57 -29.84
C PRO A 240 7.83 -14.16 -30.94
N PRO A 241 7.54 -14.48 -32.21
CA PRO A 241 8.48 -14.21 -33.30
C PRO A 241 8.92 -12.76 -33.18
N ASN A 242 10.25 -12.55 -33.12
CA ASN A 242 10.84 -11.22 -33.06
C ASN A 242 10.18 -10.41 -34.18
N PRO A 243 9.46 -9.31 -33.89
CA PRO A 243 8.94 -8.45 -34.93
C PRO A 243 10.18 -8.00 -35.69
N GLY A 244 10.39 -8.58 -36.87
CA GLY A 244 11.57 -8.33 -37.68
C GLY A 244 11.79 -6.83 -37.82
N PRO A 245 13.03 -6.39 -38.12
CA PRO A 245 13.36 -4.98 -38.23
C PRO A 245 12.25 -4.29 -39.02
N LYS A 246 11.53 -3.36 -38.36
CA LYS A 246 10.49 -2.59 -39.04
C LYS A 246 11.20 -1.90 -40.20
N LYS A 247 10.92 -2.34 -41.43
CA LYS A 247 11.45 -1.69 -42.63
C LYS A 247 11.14 -0.21 -42.48
N ASN A 248 12.19 0.60 -42.48
CA ASN A 248 12.03 2.03 -42.48
C ASN A 248 11.29 2.38 -43.78
N PRO A 249 10.09 3.00 -43.74
CA PRO A 249 9.36 3.34 -44.96
C PRO A 249 10.09 4.36 -45.85
N TYR A 250 11.29 4.79 -45.44
CA TYR A 250 12.15 5.76 -46.10
C TYR A 250 13.47 5.18 -46.62
N ASP A 251 13.69 3.86 -46.57
CA ASP A 251 14.80 3.24 -47.32
C ASP A 251 14.38 3.06 -48.80
N PRO A 252 15.08 3.71 -49.75
CA PRO A 252 14.77 3.64 -51.19
C PRO A 252 15.10 2.28 -51.83
#